data_AF-A0A382S8L9-F1
#
_entry.id   AF-A0A382S8L9-F1
#
_cell.length_a   1.000
_cell.length_b   1.000
_cell.length_c   1.000
_cell.angle_alpha   90.00
_cell.angle_beta   90.00
_cell.angle_gamma   90.00
#
_symmetry.space_group_name_H-M   'P 1'
#
loop_
_entity.id
_entity.type
_entity.pdbx_description
1 polymer ?
#
loop_
_entity_poly.entity_id
_entity_poly.type
_entity_poly.pdbx_seq_one_letter_code
_entity_poly.pdbx_strand_id
1 'polypeptide(L)'
;LSARQKLQGLDRPEAIIRTIRTVIHDEGGYRYTDQVDERGVPINPEELFLHGLLNTHKGYCMNLSLLYLILGQKLGLPFYGVALPNHFFVRYEREAVKVNIETTERGVSYPDSFYRQRFGTLAGSKNPYFMKNLDTRQTLGAYFSNVGMVYYQNQKPERAIFYLGISPAINPESIDAQNNLANIYSELKKPQEAIKHYNLALKSDPGNSSTLFNLGLVLQESGNFTKAINVFLQVVQINPAFSPAHQMLANLYLQENHLISALLHLKILVRVQPGNLHNHLNIASTYGRMGQQKLAIETLKKVQIQFSGNPEIH
;
A
#
# COMPACT_ATOMS: atom_id res chain seq x y z
N LEU A 1 24.42 -23.81 -19.10
CA LEU A 1 24.34 -24.72 -20.27
C LEU A 1 23.21 -25.75 -20.12
N SER A 2 22.95 -26.30 -18.92
CA SER A 2 21.92 -27.32 -18.69
C SER A 2 20.47 -26.90 -18.98
N ALA A 3 20.03 -25.72 -18.55
CA ALA A 3 18.63 -25.31 -18.70
C ALA A 3 18.19 -25.15 -20.17
N ARG A 4 19.03 -24.50 -21.01
CA ARG A 4 18.74 -24.30 -22.43
C ARG A 4 18.63 -25.64 -23.18
N GLN A 5 19.47 -26.62 -22.84
CA GLN A 5 19.40 -27.97 -23.39
C GLN A 5 18.12 -28.69 -22.96
N LYS A 6 17.74 -28.60 -21.68
CA LYS A 6 16.51 -29.23 -21.15
C LYS A 6 15.22 -28.64 -21.70
N LEU A 7 15.28 -27.42 -22.24
CA LEU A 7 14.14 -26.75 -22.90
C LEU A 7 14.04 -27.05 -24.40
N GLN A 8 15.06 -27.66 -24.99
CA GLN A 8 15.08 -27.91 -26.43
C GLN A 8 13.93 -28.84 -26.83
N GLY A 9 13.10 -28.40 -27.77
CA GLY A 9 11.93 -29.16 -28.24
C GLY A 9 10.71 -29.11 -27.31
N LEU A 10 10.71 -28.29 -26.26
CA LEU A 10 9.54 -28.06 -25.41
C LEU A 10 8.74 -26.85 -25.89
N ASP A 11 7.50 -27.10 -26.32
CA ASP A 11 6.57 -26.04 -26.74
C ASP A 11 5.42 -25.80 -25.76
N ARG A 12 5.12 -26.79 -24.90
CA ARG A 12 4.03 -26.69 -23.91
C ARG A 12 4.44 -25.83 -22.71
N PRO A 13 3.70 -24.77 -22.36
CA PRO A 13 4.02 -23.90 -21.21
C PRO A 13 4.22 -24.66 -19.90
N GLU A 14 3.40 -25.66 -19.60
CA GLU A 14 3.50 -26.46 -18.37
C GLU A 14 4.81 -27.25 -18.31
N ALA A 15 5.26 -27.78 -19.46
CA ALA A 15 6.52 -28.50 -19.56
C ALA A 15 7.72 -27.55 -19.38
N ILE A 16 7.67 -26.37 -20.01
CA ILE A 16 8.68 -25.33 -19.85
C ILE A 16 8.78 -24.90 -18.38
N ILE A 17 7.65 -24.58 -17.74
CA ILE A 17 7.59 -24.14 -16.34
C ILE A 17 8.09 -25.24 -15.40
N ARG A 18 7.69 -26.49 -15.63
CA ARG A 18 8.20 -27.65 -14.88
C ARG A 18 9.71 -27.83 -15.04
N THR A 19 10.26 -27.61 -16.22
CA THR A 19 11.71 -27.66 -16.42
C THR A 19 12.41 -26.54 -15.65
N ILE A 20 11.88 -25.32 -15.73
CA ILE A 20 12.45 -24.16 -15.02
C ILE A 20 12.38 -24.35 -13.50
N ARG A 21 11.25 -24.81 -12.94
CA ARG A 21 11.13 -25.05 -11.49
C ARG A 21 12.12 -26.12 -11.03
N THR A 22 12.35 -27.17 -11.83
CA THR A 22 13.31 -28.23 -11.50
C THR A 22 14.74 -27.70 -11.54
N VAL A 23 15.09 -26.89 -12.53
CA VAL A 23 16.41 -26.23 -12.59
C VAL A 23 16.63 -25.33 -11.36
N ILE A 24 15.64 -24.52 -10.98
CA ILE A 24 15.77 -23.58 -9.86
C ILE A 24 15.73 -24.31 -8.52
N HIS A 25 14.70 -25.10 -8.27
CA HIS A 25 14.47 -25.68 -6.95
C HIS A 25 15.18 -27.03 -6.79
N ASP A 26 14.99 -27.97 -7.71
CA ASP A 26 15.48 -29.34 -7.46
C ASP A 26 16.99 -29.48 -7.70
N GLU A 27 17.51 -28.84 -8.75
CA GLU A 27 18.94 -28.85 -9.09
C GLU A 27 19.71 -27.70 -8.43
N GLY A 28 19.16 -26.49 -8.49
CA GLY A 28 19.78 -25.29 -7.92
C GLY A 28 19.61 -25.18 -6.39
N GLY A 29 18.71 -25.95 -5.79
CA GLY A 29 18.51 -25.93 -4.34
C GLY A 29 17.85 -24.66 -3.78
N TYR A 30 17.44 -23.71 -4.62
CA TYR A 30 16.87 -22.44 -4.16
C TYR A 30 15.53 -22.64 -3.43
N ARG A 31 15.35 -22.10 -2.23
CA ARG A 31 14.14 -22.26 -1.41
C ARG A 31 13.71 -20.94 -0.77
N TYR A 32 12.45 -20.91 -0.35
CA TYR A 32 11.97 -19.87 0.53
C TYR A 32 12.75 -19.86 1.86
N THR A 33 13.00 -18.68 2.39
CA THR A 33 13.57 -18.51 3.74
C THR A 33 12.48 -18.64 4.80
N ASP A 34 12.57 -19.72 5.57
CA ASP A 34 11.64 -20.08 6.63
C ASP A 34 12.14 -19.67 8.03
N GLN A 35 13.41 -19.30 8.13
CA GLN A 35 14.04 -18.86 9.38
C GLN A 35 13.88 -17.35 9.54
N VAL A 36 12.80 -16.95 10.19
CA VAL A 36 12.46 -15.55 10.45
C VAL A 36 12.37 -15.25 11.95
N ASP A 37 12.60 -14.00 12.32
CA ASP A 37 12.36 -13.46 13.66
C ASP A 37 10.84 -13.32 13.94
N GLU A 38 10.50 -12.88 15.14
CA GLU A 38 9.10 -12.68 15.57
C GLU A 38 8.31 -11.69 14.70
N ARG A 39 9.02 -10.86 13.92
CA ARG A 39 8.44 -9.86 13.00
C ARG A 39 8.38 -10.39 11.56
N GLY A 40 8.78 -11.63 11.33
CA GLY A 40 8.78 -12.25 10.01
C GLY A 40 9.95 -11.80 9.11
N VAL A 41 11.02 -11.23 9.67
CA VAL A 41 12.26 -10.83 8.97
C VAL A 41 13.27 -11.97 9.05
N PRO A 42 14.07 -12.31 8.02
CA PRO A 42 15.00 -13.42 8.10
C PRO A 42 16.02 -13.18 9.18
N ILE A 43 16.36 -14.26 9.87
CA ILE A 43 17.48 -14.28 10.81
C ILE A 43 18.79 -13.93 10.07
N ASN A 44 18.93 -14.39 8.81
CA ASN A 44 20.03 -14.01 7.93
C ASN A 44 19.64 -12.83 7.02
N PRO A 45 20.09 -11.60 7.31
CA PRO A 45 19.67 -10.42 6.56
C PRO A 45 20.11 -10.41 5.10
N GLU A 46 21.14 -11.20 4.73
CA GLU A 46 21.59 -11.32 3.34
C GLU A 46 20.50 -11.92 2.43
N GLU A 47 19.64 -12.79 2.98
CA GLU A 47 18.57 -13.50 2.24
C GLU A 47 17.43 -12.57 1.78
N LEU A 48 17.45 -11.32 2.23
CA LEU A 48 16.59 -10.24 1.74
C LEU A 48 17.03 -9.73 0.36
N PHE A 49 18.23 -10.06 -0.09
CA PHE A 49 18.80 -9.56 -1.34
C PHE A 49 19.13 -10.70 -2.31
N LEU A 50 19.23 -10.34 -3.59
CA LEU A 50 19.61 -11.29 -4.63
C LEU A 50 20.98 -11.94 -4.39
N HIS A 51 21.99 -11.19 -3.91
CA HIS A 51 23.32 -11.76 -3.66
C HIS A 51 23.31 -12.79 -2.54
N GLY A 52 22.55 -12.54 -1.46
CA GLY A 52 22.38 -13.53 -0.39
C GLY A 52 21.63 -14.76 -0.89
N LEU A 53 20.56 -14.60 -1.68
CA LEU A 53 19.89 -15.73 -2.33
C LEU A 53 20.88 -16.57 -3.16
N LEU A 54 21.74 -15.94 -3.96
CA LEU A 54 22.72 -16.64 -4.79
C LEU A 54 23.77 -17.38 -3.95
N ASN A 55 24.10 -16.90 -2.76
CA ASN A 55 25.10 -17.50 -1.87
C ASN A 55 24.51 -18.61 -0.98
N THR A 56 23.33 -18.39 -0.39
CA THR A 56 22.73 -19.29 0.61
C THR A 56 21.68 -20.23 0.02
N HIS A 57 21.26 -19.98 -1.21
CA HIS A 57 20.12 -20.63 -1.85
C HIS A 57 18.79 -20.42 -1.10
N LYS A 58 18.69 -19.38 -0.27
CA LYS A 58 17.50 -19.02 0.51
C LYS A 58 17.09 -17.57 0.27
N GLY A 59 15.79 -17.31 0.14
CA GLY A 59 15.29 -15.93 0.01
C GLY A 59 13.77 -15.79 -0.05
N TYR A 60 13.28 -14.56 -0.11
CA TYR A 60 11.85 -14.25 -0.19
C TYR A 60 11.25 -14.38 -1.59
N CYS A 61 9.92 -14.25 -1.65
CA CYS A 61 9.11 -14.17 -2.87
C CYS A 61 9.75 -13.28 -3.94
N MET A 62 10.21 -12.09 -3.59
CA MET A 62 10.78 -11.14 -4.55
C MET A 62 12.13 -11.63 -5.12
N ASN A 63 13.03 -12.16 -4.29
CA ASN A 63 14.35 -12.63 -4.75
C ASN A 63 14.22 -13.89 -5.61
N LEU A 64 13.39 -14.83 -5.17
CA LEU A 64 13.09 -16.03 -5.96
C LEU A 64 12.42 -15.65 -7.28
N SER A 65 11.47 -14.71 -7.27
CA SER A 65 10.87 -14.19 -8.50
C SER A 65 11.88 -13.54 -9.43
N LEU A 66 12.82 -12.75 -8.93
CA LEU A 66 13.89 -12.20 -9.76
C LEU A 66 14.74 -13.30 -10.41
N LEU A 67 15.02 -14.40 -9.73
CA LEU A 67 15.76 -15.52 -10.31
C LEU A 67 15.03 -16.13 -11.51
N TYR A 68 13.70 -16.33 -11.38
CA TYR A 68 12.85 -16.76 -12.50
C TYR A 68 12.88 -15.75 -13.65
N LEU A 69 12.75 -14.45 -13.36
CA LEU A 69 12.71 -13.39 -14.40
C LEU A 69 14.06 -13.24 -15.13
N ILE A 70 15.18 -13.30 -14.41
CA ILE A 70 16.54 -13.27 -14.99
C ILE A 70 16.73 -14.49 -15.89
N LEU A 71 16.35 -15.68 -15.42
CA LEU A 71 16.46 -16.91 -16.20
C LEU A 71 15.55 -16.86 -17.43
N GLY A 72 14.32 -16.38 -17.28
CA GLY A 72 13.38 -16.18 -18.38
C GLY A 72 13.94 -15.26 -19.45
N GLN A 73 14.46 -14.10 -19.06
CA GLN A 73 15.09 -13.14 -19.97
C GLN A 73 16.27 -13.77 -20.72
N LYS A 74 17.16 -14.49 -20.02
CA LYS A 74 18.33 -15.17 -20.65
C LYS A 74 17.94 -16.29 -21.62
N LEU A 75 16.76 -16.90 -21.41
CA LEU A 75 16.27 -18.01 -22.20
C LEU A 75 15.21 -17.60 -23.24
N GLY A 76 14.83 -16.32 -23.30
CA GLY A 76 13.78 -15.83 -24.19
C GLY A 76 12.37 -16.32 -23.80
N LEU A 77 12.14 -16.64 -22.52
CA LEU A 77 10.84 -17.06 -22.01
C LEU A 77 10.03 -15.84 -21.55
N PRO A 78 8.72 -15.80 -21.82
CA PRO A 78 7.86 -14.66 -21.50
C PRO A 78 7.38 -14.73 -20.04
N PHE A 79 8.34 -14.60 -19.12
CA PHE A 79 8.07 -14.47 -17.69
C PHE A 79 7.94 -13.00 -17.31
N TYR A 80 6.91 -12.71 -16.54
CA TYR A 80 6.58 -11.37 -16.05
C TYR A 80 6.44 -11.40 -14.54
N GLY A 81 6.90 -10.34 -13.88
CA GLY A 81 6.62 -10.13 -12.46
C GLY A 81 5.15 -9.72 -12.28
N VAL A 82 4.54 -10.13 -11.18
CA VAL A 82 3.20 -9.67 -10.80
C VAL A 82 3.24 -9.23 -9.34
N ALA A 83 3.07 -7.93 -9.11
CA ALA A 83 3.02 -7.36 -7.76
C ALA A 83 1.60 -7.37 -7.21
N LEU A 84 1.47 -7.77 -5.95
CA LEU A 84 0.26 -7.70 -5.14
C LEU A 84 0.58 -6.99 -3.82
N PRO A 85 -0.42 -6.55 -3.05
CA PRO A 85 -0.20 -6.05 -1.70
C PRO A 85 0.60 -7.05 -0.86
N ASN A 86 1.82 -6.67 -0.47
CA ASN A 86 2.76 -7.49 0.31
C ASN A 86 3.13 -8.85 -0.31
N HIS A 87 2.90 -9.07 -1.61
CA HIS A 87 3.26 -10.31 -2.29
C HIS A 87 3.75 -10.08 -3.71
N PHE A 88 4.59 -10.98 -4.22
CA PHE A 88 5.11 -10.90 -5.58
C PHE A 88 5.31 -12.31 -6.12
N PHE A 89 4.80 -12.57 -7.32
CA PHE A 89 4.95 -13.86 -7.98
C PHE A 89 5.32 -13.68 -9.46
N VAL A 90 5.57 -14.78 -10.16
CA VAL A 90 5.92 -14.76 -11.59
C VAL A 90 4.80 -15.35 -12.41
N ARG A 91 4.50 -14.76 -13.57
CA ARG A 91 3.56 -15.30 -14.53
C ARG A 91 4.28 -15.61 -15.84
N TYR A 92 4.08 -16.81 -16.37
CA TYR A 92 4.29 -17.08 -17.79
C TYR A 92 3.08 -16.60 -18.57
N GLU A 93 3.28 -15.74 -19.57
CA GLU A 93 2.20 -15.32 -20.45
C GLU A 93 2.66 -15.32 -21.91
N ARG A 94 2.04 -16.18 -22.73
CA ARG A 94 2.26 -16.21 -24.17
C ARG A 94 0.90 -16.36 -24.85
N GLU A 95 0.58 -15.42 -25.73
CA GLU A 95 -0.72 -15.37 -26.41
C GLU A 95 -1.88 -15.40 -25.39
N ALA A 96 -2.76 -16.40 -25.45
CA ALA A 96 -3.88 -16.56 -24.53
C ALA A 96 -3.54 -17.38 -23.27
N VAL A 97 -2.35 -17.99 -23.20
CA VAL A 97 -1.98 -18.88 -22.09
C VAL A 97 -1.33 -18.09 -20.97
N LYS A 98 -1.91 -18.21 -19.77
CA LYS A 98 -1.40 -17.61 -18.53
C LYS A 98 -1.20 -18.70 -17.49
N VAL A 99 0.01 -18.80 -16.96
CA VAL A 99 0.33 -19.72 -15.88
C VAL A 99 1.07 -18.96 -14.78
N ASN A 100 0.45 -18.86 -13.61
CA ASN A 100 1.08 -18.26 -12.45
C ASN A 100 2.07 -19.26 -11.83
N ILE A 101 3.13 -18.73 -11.25
CA ILE A 101 4.26 -19.47 -10.67
C ILE A 101 4.50 -18.87 -9.29
N GLU A 102 4.06 -19.58 -8.25
CA GLU A 102 4.28 -19.21 -6.87
C GLU A 102 5.70 -19.60 -6.44
N THR A 103 6.58 -18.62 -6.39
CA THR A 103 8.02 -18.87 -6.27
C THR A 103 8.42 -19.29 -4.86
N THR A 104 7.64 -18.91 -3.84
CA THR A 104 7.84 -19.33 -2.45
C THR A 104 7.43 -20.79 -2.23
N GLU A 105 6.52 -21.31 -3.05
CA GLU A 105 6.01 -22.68 -2.99
C GLU A 105 6.58 -23.55 -4.10
N ARG A 106 7.89 -23.40 -4.38
CA ARG A 106 8.63 -24.21 -5.36
C ARG A 106 8.05 -24.18 -6.78
N GLY A 107 7.44 -23.06 -7.16
CA GLY A 107 6.87 -22.85 -8.49
C GLY A 107 5.54 -23.58 -8.72
N VAL A 108 4.78 -23.85 -7.65
CA VAL A 108 3.39 -24.31 -7.76
C VAL A 108 2.56 -23.27 -8.51
N SER A 109 1.61 -23.75 -9.31
CA SER A 109 0.72 -22.88 -10.08
C SER A 109 -0.65 -22.73 -9.42
N TYR A 110 -1.05 -21.49 -9.19
CA TYR A 110 -2.37 -21.13 -8.67
C TYR A 110 -3.17 -20.31 -9.69
N PRO A 111 -4.49 -20.50 -9.78
CA PRO A 111 -5.32 -19.66 -10.64
C PRO A 111 -5.38 -18.23 -10.10
N ASP A 112 -5.73 -17.27 -10.96
CA ASP A 112 -5.91 -15.87 -10.53
C ASP A 112 -6.92 -15.71 -9.38
N SER A 113 -7.94 -16.57 -9.31
CA SER A 113 -8.95 -16.56 -8.24
C SER A 113 -8.33 -16.73 -6.85
N PHE A 114 -7.27 -17.53 -6.72
CA PHE A 114 -6.53 -17.70 -5.47
C PHE A 114 -5.96 -16.37 -4.97
N TYR A 115 -5.26 -15.65 -5.85
CA TYR A 115 -4.66 -14.36 -5.52
C TYR A 115 -5.71 -13.28 -5.27
N ARG A 116 -6.81 -13.28 -6.05
CA ARG A 116 -7.93 -12.35 -5.83
C ARG A 116 -8.59 -12.57 -4.48
N GLN A 117 -8.81 -13.82 -4.08
CA GLN A 117 -9.40 -14.14 -2.78
C GLN A 117 -8.46 -13.76 -1.63
N ARG A 118 -7.17 -14.01 -1.78
CA ARG A 118 -6.16 -13.79 -0.73
C ARG A 118 -5.77 -12.32 -0.57
N PHE A 119 -5.66 -11.58 -1.66
CA PHE A 119 -5.10 -10.21 -1.67
C PHE A 119 -6.07 -9.14 -2.19
N GLY A 120 -7.22 -9.52 -2.74
CA GLY A 120 -8.14 -8.57 -3.37
C GLY A 120 -8.81 -7.59 -2.41
N THR A 121 -9.04 -8.00 -1.16
CA THR A 121 -9.56 -7.11 -0.10
C THR A 121 -8.52 -6.06 0.32
N LEU A 122 -7.23 -6.42 0.28
CA LEU A 122 -6.10 -5.55 0.61
C LEU A 122 -5.77 -4.56 -0.52
N ALA A 123 -6.16 -4.86 -1.76
CA ALA A 123 -5.84 -4.03 -2.93
C ALA A 123 -6.66 -2.72 -3.00
N GLY A 124 -7.73 -2.59 -2.20
CA GLY A 124 -8.67 -1.48 -2.32
C GLY A 124 -9.38 -1.43 -3.68
N SER A 125 -10.38 -0.57 -3.83
CA SER A 125 -10.98 -0.34 -5.14
C SER A 125 -10.00 0.41 -6.05
N LYS A 126 -9.54 -0.24 -7.12
CA LYS A 126 -8.73 0.29 -8.24
C LYS A 126 -7.21 0.45 -8.01
N ASN A 127 -6.50 -0.56 -7.50
CA ASN A 127 -5.05 -0.62 -7.76
C ASN A 127 -4.81 -0.96 -9.25
N PRO A 128 -4.25 -0.05 -10.08
CA PRO A 128 -4.12 -0.24 -11.52
C PRO A 128 -3.14 -1.36 -11.90
N TYR A 129 -2.31 -1.83 -10.96
CA TYR A 129 -1.31 -2.87 -11.17
C TYR A 129 -1.72 -4.24 -10.60
N PHE A 130 -2.81 -4.32 -9.84
CA PHE A 130 -3.24 -5.57 -9.22
C PHE A 130 -3.43 -6.67 -10.28
N MET A 131 -2.72 -7.78 -10.10
CA MET A 131 -2.72 -8.94 -11.01
C MET A 131 -2.22 -8.67 -12.43
N LYS A 132 -1.60 -7.52 -12.70
CA LYS A 132 -1.01 -7.22 -14.01
C LYS A 132 0.43 -7.68 -14.12
N ASN A 133 0.82 -8.03 -15.34
CA ASN A 133 2.20 -8.30 -15.68
C ASN A 133 2.98 -6.99 -15.70
N LEU A 134 4.08 -6.98 -14.96
CA LEU A 134 4.99 -5.87 -14.91
C LEU A 134 6.05 -6.00 -16.00
N ASP A 135 6.38 -4.89 -16.63
CA ASP A 135 7.58 -4.80 -17.46
C ASP A 135 8.87 -4.82 -16.61
N THR A 136 10.03 -4.78 -17.27
CA THR A 136 11.33 -4.81 -16.57
C THR A 136 11.54 -3.61 -15.65
N ARG A 137 11.13 -2.41 -16.05
CA ARG A 137 11.29 -1.20 -15.22
C ARG A 137 10.36 -1.25 -14.01
N GLN A 138 9.11 -1.66 -14.23
CA GLN A 138 8.11 -1.82 -13.17
C GLN A 138 8.54 -2.91 -12.17
N THR A 139 9.04 -4.05 -12.66
CA THR A 139 9.59 -5.13 -11.83
C THR A 139 10.76 -4.63 -10.97
N LEU A 140 11.73 -3.95 -11.58
CA LEU A 140 12.88 -3.41 -10.85
C LEU A 140 12.46 -2.34 -9.84
N GLY A 141 11.51 -1.47 -10.20
CA GLY A 141 10.92 -0.51 -9.28
C GLY A 141 10.30 -1.19 -8.07
N ALA A 142 9.46 -2.21 -8.28
CA ALA A 142 8.85 -2.99 -7.21
C ALA A 142 9.90 -3.69 -6.33
N TYR A 143 10.97 -4.24 -6.92
CA TYR A 143 12.09 -4.82 -6.18
C TYR A 143 12.74 -3.82 -5.22
N PHE A 144 13.16 -2.66 -5.73
CA PHE A 144 13.82 -1.64 -4.91
C PHE A 144 12.89 -1.02 -3.86
N SER A 145 11.60 -0.89 -4.19
CA SER A 145 10.58 -0.50 -3.21
C SER A 145 10.49 -1.49 -2.05
N ASN A 146 10.42 -2.80 -2.34
CA ASN A 146 10.36 -3.82 -1.31
C ASN A 146 11.62 -3.85 -0.46
N VAL A 147 12.80 -3.76 -1.10
CA VAL A 147 14.08 -3.69 -0.40
C VAL A 147 14.13 -2.49 0.55
N GLY A 148 13.71 -1.31 0.10
CA GLY A 148 13.72 -0.13 0.98
C GLY A 148 12.70 -0.24 2.11
N MET A 149 11.52 -0.83 1.88
CA MET A 149 10.54 -1.09 2.95
C MET A 149 11.04 -2.09 3.99
N VAL A 150 11.79 -3.12 3.57
CA VAL A 150 12.47 -4.04 4.49
C VAL A 150 13.47 -3.27 5.38
N TYR A 151 14.29 -2.39 4.81
CA TYR A 151 15.22 -1.58 5.60
C TYR A 151 14.50 -0.65 6.57
N TYR A 152 13.36 -0.10 6.14
CA TYR A 152 12.54 0.77 6.97
C TYR A 152 11.93 0.01 8.17
N GLN A 153 11.36 -1.17 7.95
CA GLN A 153 10.86 -2.04 9.03
C GLN A 153 11.97 -2.45 10.02
N ASN A 154 13.21 -2.53 9.55
CA ASN A 154 14.39 -2.80 10.36
C ASN A 154 15.01 -1.54 10.99
N GLN A 155 14.27 -0.42 11.03
CA GLN A 155 14.69 0.85 11.66
C GLN A 155 16.01 1.41 11.08
N LYS A 156 16.25 1.20 9.78
CA LYS A 156 17.41 1.74 9.04
C LYS A 156 16.93 2.76 7.99
N PRO A 157 16.46 3.95 8.41
CA PRO A 157 15.77 4.90 7.53
C PRO A 157 16.64 5.43 6.40
N GLU A 158 17.95 5.63 6.60
CA GLU A 158 18.85 6.13 5.56
C GLU A 158 18.97 5.13 4.40
N ARG A 159 19.13 3.84 4.73
CA ARG A 159 19.16 2.76 3.73
C ARG A 159 17.81 2.59 3.07
N ALA A 160 16.73 2.70 3.83
CA ALA A 160 15.38 2.65 3.29
C ALA A 160 15.17 3.72 2.22
N ILE A 161 15.48 4.98 2.54
CA ILE A 161 15.39 6.11 1.60
C ILE A 161 16.27 5.88 0.37
N PHE A 162 17.50 5.41 0.55
CA PHE A 162 18.40 5.11 -0.58
C PHE A 162 17.78 4.11 -1.55
N TYR A 163 17.36 2.94 -1.06
CA TYR A 163 16.80 1.89 -1.93
C TYR A 163 15.42 2.27 -2.48
N LEU A 164 14.53 2.83 -1.65
CA LEU A 164 13.24 3.32 -2.13
C LEU A 164 13.39 4.43 -3.16
N GLY A 165 14.42 5.29 -3.05
CA GLY A 165 14.71 6.36 -4.00
C GLY A 165 15.10 5.87 -5.39
N ILE A 166 15.61 4.64 -5.52
CA ILE A 166 15.91 4.00 -6.81
C ILE A 166 14.61 3.65 -7.55
N SER A 167 13.56 3.26 -6.82
CA SER A 167 12.29 2.84 -7.43
C SER A 167 11.64 3.91 -8.32
N PRO A 168 11.36 5.13 -7.84
CA PRO A 168 10.81 6.19 -8.69
C PRO A 168 11.82 6.74 -9.71
N ALA A 169 13.13 6.48 -9.55
CA ALA A 169 14.11 6.81 -10.59
C ALA A 169 14.00 5.86 -11.80
N ILE A 170 13.68 4.58 -11.58
CA ILE A 170 13.50 3.57 -12.63
C ILE A 170 12.06 3.56 -13.18
N ASN A 171 11.08 3.70 -12.29
CA ASN A 171 9.64 3.75 -12.59
C ASN A 171 9.01 5.02 -11.98
N PRO A 172 9.11 6.18 -12.65
CA PRO A 172 8.61 7.46 -12.13
C PRO A 172 7.12 7.49 -11.81
N GLU A 173 6.33 6.61 -12.44
CA GLU A 173 4.88 6.52 -12.28
C GLU A 173 4.45 5.68 -11.07
N SER A 174 5.40 5.10 -10.33
CA SER A 174 5.13 4.26 -9.16
C SER A 174 4.57 5.08 -7.98
N ILE A 175 3.24 5.12 -7.88
CA ILE A 175 2.49 5.78 -6.79
C ILE A 175 2.92 5.20 -5.43
N ASP A 176 3.01 3.88 -5.32
CA ASP A 176 3.36 3.20 -4.07
C ASP A 176 4.76 3.56 -3.59
N ALA A 177 5.74 3.65 -4.50
CA ALA A 177 7.11 4.04 -4.14
C ALA A 177 7.19 5.49 -3.64
N GLN A 178 6.49 6.40 -4.33
CA GLN A 178 6.43 7.81 -3.94
C GLN A 178 5.70 7.98 -2.59
N ASN A 179 4.58 7.29 -2.38
CA ASN A 179 3.88 7.28 -1.09
C ASN A 179 4.75 6.73 0.04
N ASN A 180 5.46 5.63 -0.19
CA ASN A 180 6.34 5.04 0.83
C ASN A 180 7.48 6.00 1.22
N LEU A 181 8.12 6.66 0.24
CA LEU A 181 9.10 7.71 0.53
C LEU A 181 8.49 8.85 1.32
N ALA A 182 7.30 9.31 0.92
CA ALA A 182 6.60 10.40 1.61
C ALA A 182 6.26 10.06 3.06
N ASN A 183 5.76 8.84 3.32
CA ASN A 183 5.47 8.34 4.67
C ASN A 183 6.74 8.34 5.53
N ILE A 184 7.85 7.81 5.01
CA ILE A 184 9.13 7.78 5.75
C ILE A 184 9.61 9.20 6.06
N TYR A 185 9.56 10.13 5.10
CA TYR A 185 9.93 11.53 5.36
C TYR A 185 9.01 12.20 6.39
N SER A 186 7.72 11.87 6.37
CA SER A 186 6.75 12.38 7.35
C SER A 186 7.12 11.95 8.77
N GLU A 187 7.46 10.68 8.96
CA GLU A 187 7.88 10.14 10.26
C GLU A 187 9.21 10.70 10.74
N LEU A 188 10.15 10.94 9.83
CA LEU A 188 11.41 11.61 10.11
C LEU A 188 11.24 13.13 10.37
N LYS A 189 9.99 13.63 10.44
CA LYS A 189 9.66 15.04 10.66
C LYS A 189 10.29 15.96 9.61
N LYS A 190 10.32 15.49 8.36
CA LYS A 190 10.75 16.19 7.15
C LYS A 190 9.56 16.49 6.24
N PRO A 191 8.68 17.45 6.60
CA PRO A 191 7.40 17.65 5.93
C PRO A 191 7.54 18.13 4.48
N GLN A 192 8.58 18.88 4.13
CA GLN A 192 8.75 19.40 2.78
C GLN A 192 9.06 18.27 1.78
N GLU A 193 9.92 17.34 2.17
CA GLU A 193 10.25 16.14 1.42
C GLU A 193 9.03 15.22 1.31
N ALA A 194 8.28 15.03 2.39
CA ALA A 194 7.04 14.26 2.38
C ALA A 194 6.02 14.86 1.39
N ILE A 195 5.74 16.17 1.48
CA ILE A 195 4.83 16.89 0.57
C ILE A 195 5.31 16.77 -0.88
N LYS A 196 6.60 16.90 -1.15
CA LYS A 196 7.16 16.73 -2.49
C LYS A 196 6.83 15.35 -3.06
N HIS A 197 7.06 14.28 -2.30
CA HIS A 197 6.84 12.92 -2.76
C HIS A 197 5.35 12.57 -2.91
N TYR A 198 4.48 13.03 -2.01
CA TYR A 198 3.03 12.88 -2.22
C TYR A 198 2.56 13.61 -3.47
N ASN A 199 3.04 14.82 -3.74
CA ASN A 199 2.69 15.53 -4.98
C ASN A 199 3.18 14.80 -6.23
N LEU A 200 4.35 14.14 -6.17
CA LEU A 200 4.81 13.29 -7.27
C LEU A 200 3.90 12.07 -7.47
N ALA A 201 3.44 11.42 -6.40
CA ALA A 201 2.45 10.34 -6.49
C ALA A 201 1.13 10.82 -7.14
N LEU A 202 0.64 12.00 -6.74
CA LEU A 202 -0.59 12.60 -7.27
C LEU A 202 -0.47 13.07 -8.72
N LYS A 203 0.73 13.24 -9.28
CA LYS A 203 0.88 13.47 -10.73
C LYS A 203 0.47 12.24 -11.54
N SER A 204 0.72 11.04 -11.01
CA SER A 204 0.36 9.78 -11.67
C SER A 204 -1.13 9.45 -11.48
N ASP A 205 -1.67 9.69 -10.29
CA ASP A 205 -3.10 9.54 -10.00
C ASP A 205 -3.60 10.69 -9.11
N PRO A 206 -4.15 11.75 -9.70
CA PRO A 206 -4.70 12.88 -8.94
C PRO A 206 -5.88 12.50 -8.04
N GLY A 207 -6.54 11.37 -8.31
CA GLY A 207 -7.69 10.88 -7.56
C GLY A 207 -7.34 9.85 -6.48
N ASN A 208 -6.05 9.64 -6.18
CA ASN A 208 -5.65 8.68 -5.17
C ASN A 208 -6.03 9.17 -3.76
N SER A 209 -7.18 8.72 -3.28
CA SER A 209 -7.77 9.16 -2.02
C SER A 209 -6.86 8.92 -0.81
N SER A 210 -6.09 7.82 -0.80
CA SER A 210 -5.15 7.51 0.29
C SER A 210 -3.95 8.46 0.30
N THR A 211 -3.37 8.74 -0.86
CA THR A 211 -2.30 9.74 -1.02
C THR A 211 -2.76 11.13 -0.61
N LEU A 212 -3.94 11.56 -1.08
CA LEU A 212 -4.52 12.85 -0.72
C LEU A 212 -4.70 12.95 0.80
N PHE A 213 -5.30 11.93 1.43
CA PHE A 213 -5.50 11.96 2.88
C PHE A 213 -4.18 12.10 3.65
N ASN A 214 -3.16 11.31 3.30
CA ASN A 214 -1.86 11.39 3.96
C ASN A 214 -1.15 12.73 3.71
N LEU A 215 -1.27 13.31 2.51
CA LEU A 215 -0.78 14.66 2.23
C LEU A 215 -1.48 15.70 3.11
N GLY A 216 -2.80 15.57 3.29
CA GLY A 216 -3.58 16.44 4.19
C GLY A 216 -3.07 16.39 5.63
N LEU A 217 -2.76 15.19 6.14
CA LEU A 217 -2.20 15.02 7.49
C LEU A 217 -0.85 15.73 7.65
N VAL A 218 0.07 15.57 6.69
CA VAL A 218 1.38 16.25 6.73
C VAL A 218 1.24 17.77 6.62
N LEU A 219 0.32 18.26 5.79
CA LEU A 219 0.03 19.68 5.69
C LEU A 219 -0.51 20.24 7.01
N GLN A 220 -1.40 19.50 7.69
CA GLN A 220 -1.90 19.87 9.01
C GLN A 220 -0.77 19.90 10.05
N GLU A 221 0.04 18.85 10.14
CA GLU A 221 1.16 18.75 11.09
C GLU A 221 2.20 19.86 10.88
N SER A 222 2.37 20.31 9.64
CA SER A 222 3.28 21.43 9.28
C SER A 222 2.63 22.81 9.37
N GLY A 223 1.41 22.92 9.90
CA GLY A 223 0.70 24.19 10.10
C GLY A 223 0.09 24.80 8.84
N ASN A 224 0.11 24.10 7.70
CA ASN A 224 -0.46 24.54 6.43
C ASN A 224 -1.97 24.25 6.36
N PHE A 225 -2.74 24.76 7.33
CA PHE A 225 -4.16 24.40 7.54
C PHE A 225 -5.04 24.63 6.31
N THR A 226 -4.92 25.77 5.63
CA THR A 226 -5.70 26.05 4.41
C THR A 226 -5.46 25.02 3.30
N LYS A 227 -4.20 24.59 3.11
CA LYS A 227 -3.88 23.56 2.12
C LYS A 227 -4.39 22.19 2.57
N ALA A 228 -4.28 21.86 3.87
CA ALA A 228 -4.82 20.63 4.43
C ALA A 228 -6.33 20.52 4.22
N ILE A 229 -7.09 21.58 4.51
CA ILE A 229 -8.54 21.66 4.24
C ILE A 229 -8.84 21.38 2.78
N ASN A 230 -8.15 22.06 1.84
CA ASN A 230 -8.38 21.85 0.40
C ASN A 230 -8.11 20.41 -0.05
N VAL A 231 -7.09 19.77 0.51
CA VAL A 231 -6.76 18.37 0.19
C VAL A 231 -7.78 17.41 0.81
N PHE A 232 -8.19 17.61 2.07
CA PHE A 232 -9.24 16.79 2.68
C PHE A 232 -10.60 16.97 1.99
N LEU A 233 -10.91 18.15 1.46
CA LEU A 233 -12.11 18.37 0.65
C LEU A 233 -12.10 17.52 -0.64
N GLN A 234 -10.94 17.36 -1.29
CA GLN A 234 -10.82 16.45 -2.44
C GLN A 234 -11.08 14.99 -2.04
N VAL A 235 -10.59 14.57 -0.87
CA VAL A 235 -10.84 13.21 -0.35
C VAL A 235 -12.34 12.94 -0.20
N VAL A 236 -13.10 13.87 0.41
CA VAL A 236 -14.55 13.69 0.60
C VAL A 236 -15.37 13.90 -0.69
N GLN A 237 -14.81 14.58 -1.70
CA GLN A 237 -15.41 14.60 -3.04
C GLN A 237 -15.28 13.24 -3.74
N ILE A 238 -14.14 12.57 -3.59
CA ILE A 238 -13.89 11.24 -4.16
C ILE A 238 -14.66 10.16 -3.40
N ASN A 239 -14.65 10.22 -2.07
CA ASN A 239 -15.37 9.30 -1.20
C ASN A 239 -16.17 10.08 -0.13
N PRO A 240 -17.44 10.41 -0.42
CA PRO A 240 -18.31 11.18 0.49
C PRO A 240 -18.61 10.53 1.84
N ALA A 241 -18.31 9.24 2.02
CA ALA A 241 -18.51 8.52 3.28
C ALA A 241 -17.21 8.35 4.08
N PHE A 242 -16.08 8.88 3.61
CA PHE A 242 -14.77 8.68 4.26
C PHE A 242 -14.66 9.49 5.57
N SER A 243 -15.09 8.85 6.66
CA SER A 243 -15.19 9.46 7.98
C SER A 243 -13.90 10.13 8.47
N PRO A 244 -12.69 9.55 8.29
CA PRO A 244 -11.46 10.19 8.75
C PRO A 244 -11.24 11.60 8.16
N ALA A 245 -11.53 11.82 6.87
CA ALA A 245 -11.40 13.16 6.27
C ALA A 245 -12.46 14.14 6.79
N HIS A 246 -13.70 13.69 7.00
CA HIS A 246 -14.72 14.53 7.64
C HIS A 246 -14.34 14.94 9.07
N GLN A 247 -13.70 14.06 9.84
CA GLN A 247 -13.18 14.38 11.17
C GLN A 247 -12.08 15.44 11.11
N MET A 248 -11.10 15.30 10.22
CA MET A 248 -10.04 16.29 10.04
C MET A 248 -10.61 17.66 9.64
N LEU A 249 -11.55 17.69 8.68
CA LEU A 249 -12.22 18.93 8.25
C LEU A 249 -13.01 19.58 9.38
N ALA A 250 -13.81 18.81 10.12
CA ALA A 250 -14.57 19.33 11.26
C ALA A 250 -13.63 19.97 12.30
N ASN A 251 -12.55 19.28 12.66
CA ASN A 251 -11.59 19.76 13.65
C ASN A 251 -10.89 21.05 13.20
N LEU A 252 -10.42 21.10 11.95
CA LEU A 252 -9.76 22.29 11.39
C LEU A 252 -10.72 23.48 11.32
N TYR A 253 -11.96 23.28 10.88
CA TYR A 253 -12.96 24.35 10.87
C TYR A 253 -13.35 24.81 12.28
N LEU A 254 -13.40 23.91 13.28
CA LEU A 254 -13.65 24.29 14.67
C LEU A 254 -12.50 25.13 15.25
N GLN A 255 -11.26 24.80 14.89
CA GLN A 255 -10.06 25.54 15.30
C GLN A 255 -10.02 26.94 14.66
N GLU A 256 -10.41 27.07 13.40
CA GLU A 256 -10.51 28.37 12.69
C GLU A 256 -11.84 29.12 12.98
N ASN A 257 -12.68 28.61 13.88
CA ASN A 257 -13.98 29.16 14.23
C ASN A 257 -14.98 29.27 13.05
N HIS A 258 -14.81 28.47 12.01
CA HIS A 258 -15.72 28.30 10.88
C HIS A 258 -16.86 27.32 11.24
N LEU A 259 -17.71 27.72 12.19
CA LEU A 259 -18.68 26.84 12.87
C LEU A 259 -19.70 26.19 11.93
N ILE A 260 -20.16 26.90 10.89
CA ILE A 260 -21.14 26.35 9.92
C ILE A 260 -20.52 25.21 9.11
N SER A 261 -19.29 25.41 8.61
CA SER A 261 -18.55 24.38 7.86
C SER A 261 -18.26 23.16 8.74
N ALA A 262 -17.82 23.38 9.99
CA ALA A 262 -17.64 22.31 10.95
C ALA A 262 -18.92 21.49 11.16
N LEU A 263 -20.05 22.17 11.38
CA LEU A 263 -21.35 21.54 11.59
C LEU A 263 -21.79 20.68 10.40
N LEU A 264 -21.49 21.10 9.17
CA LEU A 264 -21.79 20.34 7.96
C LEU A 264 -21.06 18.99 7.97
N HIS A 265 -19.76 18.97 8.25
CA HIS A 265 -18.99 17.72 8.33
C HIS A 265 -19.40 16.86 9.53
N LEU A 266 -19.68 17.46 10.70
CA LEU A 266 -20.17 16.74 11.88
C LEU A 266 -21.51 16.04 11.64
N LYS A 267 -22.44 16.68 10.91
CA LYS A 267 -23.72 16.05 10.54
C LYS A 267 -23.53 14.83 9.64
N ILE A 268 -22.56 14.88 8.72
CA ILE A 268 -22.20 13.72 7.90
C ILE A 268 -21.62 12.60 8.78
N LEU A 269 -20.74 12.94 9.72
CA LEU A 269 -20.16 11.98 10.65
C LEU A 269 -21.22 11.28 11.51
N VAL A 270 -22.23 11.99 12.02
CA VAL A 270 -23.35 11.37 12.74
C VAL A 270 -24.17 10.45 11.83
N ARG A 271 -24.34 10.79 10.54
CA ARG A 271 -25.05 9.93 9.61
C ARG A 271 -24.29 8.64 9.29
N VAL A 272 -22.98 8.71 9.14
CA VAL A 272 -22.12 7.55 8.82
C VAL A 272 -21.81 6.72 10.08
N GLN A 273 -21.68 7.37 11.23
CA GLN A 273 -21.35 6.76 12.52
C GLN A 273 -22.37 7.18 13.60
N PRO A 274 -23.61 6.69 13.52
CA PRO A 274 -24.69 7.12 14.42
C PRO A 274 -24.43 6.77 15.89
N GLY A 275 -23.64 5.74 16.17
CA GLY A 275 -23.25 5.32 17.52
C GLY A 275 -22.02 6.01 18.10
N ASN A 276 -21.43 7.00 17.41
CA ASN A 276 -20.29 7.74 17.95
C ASN A 276 -20.76 8.96 18.75
N LEU A 277 -20.80 8.81 20.09
CA LEU A 277 -21.23 9.85 21.03
C LEU A 277 -20.49 11.18 20.82
N HIS A 278 -19.18 11.14 20.60
CA HIS A 278 -18.35 12.33 20.45
C HIS A 278 -18.79 13.20 19.27
N ASN A 279 -19.22 12.60 18.15
CA ASN A 279 -19.74 13.34 17.00
C ASN A 279 -21.00 14.15 17.37
N HIS A 280 -21.91 13.58 18.17
CA HIS A 280 -23.12 14.28 18.62
C HIS A 280 -22.82 15.38 19.63
N LEU A 281 -21.91 15.13 20.57
CA LEU A 281 -21.46 16.14 21.54
C LEU A 281 -20.80 17.32 20.83
N ASN A 282 -19.99 17.07 19.80
CA ASN A 282 -19.40 18.12 18.98
C ASN A 282 -20.45 18.95 18.25
N ILE A 283 -21.55 18.38 17.77
CA ILE A 283 -22.68 19.13 17.19
C ILE A 283 -23.31 20.05 18.24
N ALA A 284 -23.62 19.51 19.43
CA ALA A 284 -24.22 20.30 20.51
C ALA A 284 -23.32 21.46 20.95
N SER A 285 -22.02 21.18 21.14
CA SER A 285 -21.01 22.18 21.46
C SER A 285 -20.90 23.26 20.37
N THR A 286 -20.91 22.84 19.10
CA THR A 286 -20.88 23.78 17.95
C THR A 286 -22.10 24.70 17.94
N TYR A 287 -23.32 24.18 18.17
CA TYR A 287 -24.50 25.03 18.31
C TYR A 287 -24.39 26.01 19.48
N GLY A 288 -23.82 25.58 20.61
CA GLY A 288 -23.54 26.46 21.75
C GLY A 288 -22.60 27.60 21.38
N ARG A 289 -21.48 27.30 20.69
CA ARG A 289 -20.54 28.31 20.17
C ARG A 289 -21.18 29.27 19.16
N MET A 290 -22.20 28.83 18.43
CA MET A 290 -22.99 29.67 17.52
C MET A 290 -24.08 30.51 18.22
N GLY A 291 -24.25 30.38 19.54
CA GLY A 291 -25.35 31.02 20.28
C GLY A 291 -26.73 30.36 20.06
N GLN A 292 -26.78 29.21 19.38
CA GLN A 292 -28.01 28.47 19.09
C GLN A 292 -28.39 27.54 20.24
N GLN A 293 -28.62 28.11 21.42
CA GLN A 293 -28.78 27.37 22.69
C GLN A 293 -29.95 26.37 22.64
N LYS A 294 -31.06 26.71 21.98
CA LYS A 294 -32.20 25.79 21.81
C LYS A 294 -31.79 24.51 21.07
N LEU A 295 -31.07 24.65 19.95
CA LEU A 295 -30.62 23.51 19.14
C LEU A 295 -29.55 22.69 19.86
N ALA A 296 -28.69 23.32 20.65
CA ALA A 296 -27.72 22.63 21.50
C ALA A 296 -28.45 21.73 22.53
N ILE A 297 -29.42 22.29 23.27
CA ILE A 297 -30.20 21.55 24.28
C ILE A 297 -31.01 20.41 23.63
N GLU A 298 -31.67 20.66 22.50
CA GLU A 298 -32.40 19.62 21.77
C GLU A 298 -31.47 18.48 21.32
N THR A 299 -30.26 18.80 20.88
CA THR A 299 -29.26 17.80 20.50
C THR A 299 -28.81 16.97 21.71
N LEU A 300 -28.50 17.62 22.85
CA LEU A 300 -28.11 16.93 24.08
C LEU A 300 -29.21 16.03 24.63
N LYS A 301 -30.49 16.44 24.55
CA LYS A 301 -31.62 15.58 24.92
C LYS A 301 -31.69 14.31 24.07
N LYS A 302 -31.46 14.43 22.75
CA LYS A 302 -31.40 13.26 21.86
C LYS A 302 -30.24 12.34 22.21
N VAL A 303 -29.08 12.92 22.53
CA VAL A 303 -27.90 12.17 23.00
C VAL A 303 -28.22 11.40 24.28
N GLN A 304 -28.85 12.04 25.27
CA GLN A 304 -29.21 11.40 26.53
C GLN A 304 -30.15 10.19 26.35
N ILE A 305 -31.09 10.28 25.42
CA ILE A 305 -32.00 9.17 25.08
C ILE A 305 -31.26 8.06 24.33
N GLN A 306 -30.48 8.42 23.30
CA GLN A 306 -29.83 7.46 22.41
C GLN A 306 -28.70 6.67 23.11
N PHE A 307 -28.05 7.28 24.09
CA PHE A 307 -26.86 6.73 24.75
C PHE A 307 -27.08 6.59 26.27
N SER A 308 -28.32 6.35 26.71
CA SER A 308 -28.73 6.37 28.13
C SER A 308 -27.97 5.44 29.08
N GLY A 309 -27.17 4.51 28.57
CA GLY A 309 -26.28 3.63 29.35
C GLY A 309 -24.81 4.06 29.39
N ASN A 310 -24.45 5.19 28.77
CA ASN A 310 -23.07 5.70 28.79
C ASN A 310 -22.85 6.61 30.01
N PRO A 311 -21.90 6.28 30.91
CA PRO A 311 -21.66 7.05 32.12
C PRO A 311 -21.18 8.49 31.87
N GLU A 312 -20.63 8.80 30.69
CA GLU A 312 -20.19 10.17 30.32
C GLU A 312 -21.35 11.16 30.11
N ILE A 313 -22.60 10.70 30.15
CA ILE A 313 -23.80 11.51 29.82
C ILE A 313 -24.53 12.05 31.05
N HIS A 314 -24.28 11.47 32.23
CA HIS A 314 -24.89 11.87 33.50
C HIS A 314 -24.09 12.96 34.21
#